data_AF-Q0QFR1-F1
#
_entry.id   AF-Q0QFR1-F1
#
_cell.length_a   1.000
_cell.length_b   1.000
_cell.length_c   1.000
_cell.angle_alpha   90.00
_cell.angle_beta   90.00
_cell.angle_gamma   90.00
#
_symmetry.space_group_name_H-M   'P 1'
#
loop_
_entity.id
_entity.type
_entity.pdbx_description
1 polymer ?
#
loop_
_entity_poly.entity_id
_entity_poly.type
_entity_poly.pdbx_seq_one_letter_code
_entity_poly.pdbx_strand_id
1 'polypeptide(L)'
;PYSFSINNRMHEVICEAWDNGGGIADLPSRTNLPELEPPADYYSDLEVKQKFDRERKKAKIANYNLHSLRCDVTYKLQVAKECQDRTFYYPHNMDFRGRTYPIPPHLNHLGQDLCRGLLTFAEGKPLGESGLRWLKVHLANVFGNDKITFEDRVRFVENNMEHIMDSASNPLGGQRWWLKADKPWQCLAASIELINAYNSGQPETYVSTLPIHQDGSCNGLQHYAALGGDEMGARQVNLLPSERPQDVYSGVVELVVRRLEDDAANGVEIAQRLLGKVDRKVIKQTVMTSVYGVTFIGARQQIENALKDKGKVSDDDMFLASRYLATSTFSSIKEMFSGAREIMTWLSDCATLIAKQGKPVTWVTPMGLPVVQPYRTKGKQTQTVVTALQNVMLVKEENDSLPVNTRKQRTAFPPNYVHSLDSTHMMLTALQCHEAGLTYASVHDSYWTHASSVDTMNHILRRTFVDLHSQPLLDDLLAHFKRTYPGIEFPPVPPKGDLDLKEIINSPYFFQ
;
A
#
# COMPACT_ATOMS: atom_id res chain seq x y z
N PRO A 1 21.82 13.02 2.19
CA PRO A 1 21.34 11.86 2.99
C PRO A 1 20.37 12.33 4.07
N TYR A 2 19.15 11.78 4.10
CA TYR A 2 18.17 12.11 5.14
C TYR A 2 18.43 11.27 6.40
N SER A 3 18.22 11.87 7.56
CA SER A 3 18.46 11.29 8.88
C SER A 3 17.17 11.24 9.68
N PHE A 4 17.05 10.24 10.56
CA PHE A 4 15.94 10.10 11.48
C PHE A 4 16.39 10.18 12.94
N SER A 5 15.43 10.52 13.78
CA SER A 5 15.50 10.38 15.23
C SER A 5 14.21 9.73 15.73
N ILE A 6 14.23 9.28 16.99
CA ILE A 6 13.03 8.81 17.66
C ILE A 6 12.19 10.01 18.11
N ASN A 7 10.90 9.96 17.84
CA ASN A 7 9.94 10.87 18.45
C ASN A 7 9.77 10.47 19.93
N ASN A 8 10.58 11.07 20.81
CA ASN A 8 10.64 10.72 22.22
C ASN A 8 9.28 10.79 22.92
N ARG A 9 8.49 11.83 22.62
CA ARG A 9 7.14 11.99 23.18
C ARG A 9 6.23 10.84 22.77
N MET A 10 6.28 10.43 21.50
CA MET A 10 5.50 9.29 21.03
C MET A 10 6.00 7.98 21.64
N HIS A 11 7.32 7.79 21.75
CA HIS A 11 7.91 6.62 22.39
C HIS A 11 7.44 6.46 23.84
N GLU A 12 7.42 7.53 24.64
CA GLU A 12 6.88 7.52 26.01
C GLU A 12 5.42 7.07 26.05
N VAL A 13 4.56 7.70 25.24
CA VAL A 13 3.12 7.40 25.22
C VAL A 13 2.86 5.96 24.77
N ILE A 14 3.60 5.48 23.76
CA ILE A 14 3.48 4.11 23.26
C ILE A 14 3.95 3.10 24.31
N CYS A 15 5.06 3.37 24.99
CA CYS A 15 5.55 2.52 26.08
C CYS A 15 4.55 2.47 27.24
N GLU A 16 3.96 3.60 27.62
CA GLU A 16 2.92 3.64 28.66
C GLU A 16 1.67 2.85 28.24
N ALA A 17 1.20 3.04 27.00
CA ALA A 17 0.08 2.27 26.44
C ALA A 17 0.38 0.77 26.40
N TRP A 18 1.62 0.41 26.07
CA TRP A 18 2.09 -0.96 26.07
C TRP A 18 2.11 -1.54 27.49
N ASP A 19 2.70 -0.86 28.46
CA ASP A 19 2.81 -1.34 29.84
C ASP A 19 1.46 -1.42 30.55
N ASN A 20 0.48 -0.60 30.15
CA ASN A 20 -0.91 -0.67 30.59
C ASN A 20 -1.72 -1.84 29.98
N GLY A 21 -1.08 -2.74 29.24
CA GLY A 21 -1.68 -3.98 28.73
C GLY A 21 -1.84 -4.07 27.22
N GLY A 22 -1.52 -3.00 26.47
CA GLY A 22 -1.68 -2.95 25.02
C GLY A 22 -3.15 -2.96 24.59
N GLY A 23 -3.45 -3.53 23.42
CA GLY A 23 -4.83 -3.63 22.91
C GLY A 23 -5.44 -2.30 22.42
N ILE A 24 -4.60 -1.29 22.19
CA ILE A 24 -4.97 0.06 21.76
C ILE A 24 -4.24 0.41 20.47
N ALA A 25 -4.93 1.02 19.50
CA ALA A 25 -4.34 1.47 18.23
C ALA A 25 -3.42 0.41 17.56
N ASP A 26 -3.97 -0.77 17.30
CA ASP A 26 -3.28 -1.93 16.73
C ASP A 26 -2.10 -2.51 17.54
N LEU A 27 -1.83 -2.00 18.75
CA LEU A 27 -0.95 -2.70 19.68
C LEU A 27 -1.61 -4.03 20.10
N PRO A 28 -0.89 -5.16 20.03
CA PRO A 28 -1.44 -6.43 20.48
C PRO A 28 -1.70 -6.38 21.98
N SER A 29 -2.71 -7.14 22.44
CA SER A 29 -2.89 -7.34 23.88
C SER A 29 -1.68 -8.06 24.47
N ARG A 30 -1.24 -7.64 25.65
CA ARG A 30 -0.21 -8.32 26.44
C ARG A 30 -0.68 -9.63 27.04
N THR A 31 -1.99 -9.83 27.15
CA THR A 31 -2.60 -11.06 27.66
C THR A 31 -3.10 -11.94 26.52
N ASN A 32 -3.20 -13.24 26.80
CA ASN A 32 -3.86 -14.18 25.89
C ASN A 32 -5.38 -14.06 26.03
N LEU A 33 -6.10 -14.43 24.96
CA LEU A 33 -7.51 -14.77 25.06
C LEU A 33 -7.67 -15.94 26.04
N PRO A 34 -8.74 -15.93 26.86
CA PRO A 34 -8.97 -16.97 27.86
C PRO A 34 -9.09 -18.34 27.20
N GLU A 35 -8.64 -19.37 27.90
CA GLU A 35 -8.89 -20.74 27.47
C GLU A 35 -10.39 -21.06 27.57
N LEU A 36 -10.94 -21.66 26.52
CA LEU A 36 -12.35 -22.06 26.50
C LEU A 36 -12.50 -23.38 27.26
N GLU A 37 -13.43 -23.43 28.21
CA GLU A 37 -13.80 -24.66 28.91
C GLU A 37 -14.83 -25.48 28.12
N PRO A 38 -14.71 -26.82 28.10
CA PRO A 38 -15.65 -27.65 27.37
C PRO A 38 -17.06 -27.52 27.96
N PRO A 39 -18.11 -27.33 27.13
CA PRO A 39 -19.50 -27.31 27.60
C PRO A 39 -19.91 -28.67 28.20
N ALA A 40 -20.95 -28.69 29.04
CA ALA A 40 -21.41 -29.90 29.73
C ALA A 40 -21.70 -31.07 28.76
N ASP A 41 -22.25 -30.77 27.58
CA ASP A 41 -22.63 -31.76 26.57
C ASP A 41 -21.51 -32.08 25.56
N TYR A 42 -20.26 -31.66 25.83
CA TYR A 42 -19.13 -31.82 24.91
C TYR A 42 -18.87 -33.29 24.51
N TYR A 43 -19.09 -34.22 25.43
CA TYR A 43 -18.87 -35.65 25.20
C TYR A 43 -20.12 -36.39 24.71
N SER A 44 -21.30 -35.80 24.83
CA SER A 44 -22.60 -36.41 24.50
C SER A 44 -23.16 -35.95 23.16
N ASP A 45 -22.84 -34.72 22.71
CA ASP A 45 -23.34 -34.15 21.47
C ASP A 45 -22.20 -33.86 20.47
N LEU A 46 -22.27 -34.51 19.30
CA LEU A 46 -21.25 -34.38 18.25
C LEU A 46 -21.20 -32.98 17.63
N GLU A 47 -22.34 -32.30 17.49
CA GLU A 47 -22.41 -30.96 16.93
C GLU A 47 -21.83 -29.93 17.91
N VAL A 48 -22.16 -30.06 19.20
CA VAL A 48 -21.59 -29.25 20.28
C VAL A 48 -20.08 -29.45 20.34
N LYS A 49 -19.61 -30.70 20.26
CA LYS A 49 -18.18 -31.03 20.21
C LYS A 49 -17.47 -30.35 19.04
N GLN A 50 -18.01 -30.50 17.82
CA GLN A 50 -17.43 -29.90 16.61
C GLN A 50 -17.42 -28.37 16.67
N LYS A 51 -18.46 -27.75 17.22
CA LYS A 51 -18.51 -26.30 17.44
C LYS A 51 -17.45 -25.85 18.44
N PHE A 52 -17.35 -26.52 19.60
CA PHE A 52 -16.35 -26.20 20.61
C PHE A 52 -14.92 -26.38 20.09
N ASP A 53 -14.61 -27.50 19.43
CA ASP A 53 -13.27 -27.76 18.88
C ASP A 53 -12.86 -26.70 17.84
N ARG A 54 -13.81 -26.22 17.03
CA ARG A 54 -13.60 -25.10 16.10
C ARG A 54 -13.27 -23.81 16.83
N GLU A 55 -14.06 -23.43 17.83
CA GLU A 55 -13.83 -22.19 18.61
C GLU A 55 -12.53 -22.25 19.42
N ARG A 56 -12.23 -23.40 20.05
CA ARG A 56 -10.95 -23.63 20.75
C ARG A 56 -9.76 -23.52 19.80
N LYS A 57 -9.86 -24.09 18.59
CA LYS A 57 -8.82 -23.96 17.56
C LYS A 57 -8.63 -22.51 17.12
N LYS A 58 -9.72 -21.75 16.92
CA LYS A 58 -9.67 -20.31 16.61
C LYS A 58 -8.96 -19.52 17.70
N ALA A 59 -9.34 -19.72 18.97
CA ALA A 59 -8.71 -19.06 20.12
C ALA A 59 -7.21 -19.38 20.22
N LYS A 60 -6.83 -20.65 20.01
CA LYS A 60 -5.42 -21.07 20.01
C LYS A 60 -4.62 -20.37 18.90
N ILE A 61 -5.16 -20.32 17.68
CA ILE A 61 -4.52 -19.61 16.54
C ILE A 61 -4.40 -18.12 16.84
N ALA A 62 -5.44 -17.50 17.39
CA ALA A 62 -5.40 -16.09 17.78
C ALA A 62 -4.32 -15.81 18.83
N ASN A 63 -4.16 -16.68 19.84
CA ASN A 63 -3.09 -16.55 20.84
C ASN A 63 -1.68 -16.72 20.25
N TYR A 64 -1.48 -17.61 19.29
CA TYR A 64 -0.20 -17.71 18.55
C TYR A 64 0.10 -16.43 17.75
N ASN A 65 -0.90 -15.89 17.05
CA ASN A 65 -0.76 -14.65 16.30
C ASN A 65 -0.44 -13.48 17.24
N LEU A 66 -1.15 -13.37 18.36
CA LEU A 66 -0.88 -12.37 19.40
C LEU A 66 0.55 -12.48 19.92
N HIS A 67 1.03 -13.69 20.22
CA HIS A 67 2.41 -13.88 20.66
C HIS A 67 3.44 -13.37 19.64
N SER A 68 3.25 -13.70 18.36
CA SER A 68 4.10 -13.20 17.26
C SER A 68 4.10 -11.66 17.20
N LEU A 69 2.92 -11.04 17.26
CA LEU A 69 2.78 -9.58 17.25
C LEU A 69 3.44 -8.93 18.48
N ARG A 70 3.33 -9.54 19.67
CA ARG A 70 3.99 -9.03 20.88
C ARG A 70 5.51 -9.05 20.74
N CYS A 71 6.09 -10.12 20.17
CA CYS A 71 7.52 -10.19 19.90
C CYS A 71 7.97 -9.07 18.94
N ASP A 72 7.24 -8.88 17.84
CA ASP A 72 7.50 -7.83 16.86
C ASP A 72 7.46 -6.41 17.48
N VAL A 73 6.42 -6.09 18.27
CA VAL A 73 6.32 -4.81 18.99
C VAL A 73 7.46 -4.65 20.00
N THR A 74 7.81 -5.71 20.73
CA THR A 74 8.90 -5.66 21.71
C THR A 74 10.23 -5.31 21.05
N TYR A 75 10.56 -5.93 19.90
CA TYR A 75 11.76 -5.57 19.15
C TYR A 75 11.75 -4.12 18.67
N LYS A 76 10.61 -3.62 18.19
CA LYS A 76 10.47 -2.23 17.75
C LYS A 76 10.71 -1.23 18.88
N LEU A 77 10.10 -1.46 20.05
CA LEU A 77 10.28 -0.59 21.21
C LEU A 77 11.69 -0.68 21.77
N GLN A 78 12.31 -1.86 21.77
CA GLN A 78 13.70 -2.01 22.21
C GLN A 78 14.67 -1.26 21.29
N VAL A 79 14.50 -1.38 19.97
CA VAL A 79 15.31 -0.63 18.99
C VAL A 79 15.07 0.88 19.13
N ALA A 80 13.83 1.31 19.31
CA ALA A 80 13.51 2.72 19.55
C ALA A 80 14.22 3.24 20.80
N LYS A 81 14.17 2.50 21.91
CA LYS A 81 14.86 2.86 23.15
C LYS A 81 16.38 2.99 22.98
N GLU A 82 17.02 2.07 22.25
CA GLU A 82 18.47 2.11 21.99
C GLU A 82 18.89 3.26 21.06
N CYS A 83 17.99 3.68 20.18
CA CYS A 83 18.17 4.81 19.26
C CYS A 83 17.69 6.14 19.85
N GLN A 84 17.15 6.15 21.07
CA GLN A 84 16.66 7.36 21.73
C GLN A 84 17.80 8.39 21.86
N ASP A 85 17.48 9.65 21.59
CA ASP A 85 18.43 10.78 21.62
C ASP A 85 19.63 10.65 20.66
N ARG A 86 19.52 9.78 19.64
CA ARG A 86 20.52 9.61 18.58
C ARG A 86 19.94 9.97 17.23
N THR A 87 20.78 10.57 16.40
CA THR A 87 20.55 10.66 14.96
C THR A 87 21.05 9.37 14.30
N PHE A 88 20.21 8.75 13.47
CA PHE A 88 20.57 7.54 12.73
C PHE A 88 20.09 7.60 11.29
N TYR A 89 20.62 6.67 10.48
CA TYR A 89 20.39 6.59 9.04
C TYR A 89 19.97 5.17 8.68
N TYR A 90 19.12 5.05 7.67
CA TYR A 90 18.76 3.75 7.10
C TYR A 90 19.56 3.48 5.83
N PRO A 91 20.51 2.52 5.83
CA PRO A 91 21.04 2.02 4.58
C PRO A 91 19.91 1.30 3.83
N HIS A 92 19.81 1.56 2.53
CA HIS A 92 18.78 0.99 1.67
C HIS A 92 19.37 -0.09 0.76
N ASN A 93 18.55 -1.08 0.43
CA ASN A 93 18.79 -2.07 -0.60
C ASN A 93 17.70 -2.00 -1.66
N MET A 94 17.91 -2.61 -2.82
CA MET A 94 16.91 -2.71 -3.88
C MET A 94 16.46 -4.16 -4.06
N ASP A 95 15.18 -4.37 -4.38
CA ASP A 95 14.76 -5.64 -4.95
C ASP A 95 15.21 -5.76 -6.42
N PHE A 96 14.97 -6.92 -7.03
CA PHE A 96 15.39 -7.17 -8.42
C PHE A 96 14.74 -6.22 -9.44
N ARG A 97 13.69 -5.48 -9.08
CA ARG A 97 12.93 -4.56 -9.94
C ARG A 97 13.35 -3.11 -9.74
N GLY A 98 14.18 -2.85 -8.73
CA GLY A 98 14.69 -1.54 -8.35
C GLY A 98 14.04 -0.94 -7.11
N ARG A 99 12.89 -1.46 -6.62
CA ARG A 99 12.22 -0.85 -5.46
C ARG A 99 13.13 -0.87 -4.24
N THR A 100 13.19 0.26 -3.53
CA THR A 100 14.12 0.45 -2.42
C THR A 100 13.51 0.10 -1.06
N TYR A 101 14.28 -0.56 -0.21
CA TYR A 101 13.88 -1.01 1.12
C TYR A 101 14.99 -0.70 2.13
N PRO A 102 14.68 -0.18 3.33
CA PRO A 102 15.62 -0.13 4.44
C PRO A 102 16.12 -1.53 4.79
N ILE A 103 17.43 -1.67 5.00
CA ILE A 103 18.04 -2.94 5.41
C ILE A 103 17.66 -3.32 6.85
N PRO A 104 17.67 -2.40 7.84
CA PRO A 104 17.26 -2.73 9.20
C PRO A 104 15.78 -3.14 9.26
N PRO A 105 15.45 -4.39 9.66
CA PRO A 105 14.11 -4.93 9.44
C PRO A 105 13.09 -4.60 10.53
N HIS A 106 13.55 -4.26 11.74
CA HIS A 106 12.68 -4.16 12.92
C HIS A 106 11.94 -2.82 12.99
N LEU A 107 12.68 -1.71 13.07
CA LEU A 107 12.13 -0.35 13.14
C LEU A 107 12.64 0.44 11.94
N ASN A 108 11.75 0.73 11.00
CA ASN A 108 12.01 1.58 9.83
C ASN A 108 10.70 2.24 9.35
N HIS A 109 10.82 3.25 8.50
CA HIS A 109 9.68 4.04 8.03
C HIS A 109 8.76 3.33 7.02
N LEU A 110 9.21 2.21 6.43
CA LEU A 110 8.33 1.31 5.64
C LEU A 110 7.37 0.52 6.53
N GLY A 111 7.61 0.47 7.84
CA GLY A 111 6.77 -0.21 8.81
C GLY A 111 5.34 0.33 8.91
N GLN A 112 4.56 -0.32 9.77
CA GLN A 112 3.16 0.04 10.05
C GLN A 112 3.04 1.37 10.81
N ASP A 113 1.82 1.81 11.06
CA ASP A 113 1.47 3.07 11.73
C ASP A 113 2.34 3.38 12.97
N LEU A 114 2.49 2.39 13.87
CA LEU A 114 3.36 2.47 15.04
C LEU A 114 4.80 2.93 14.71
N CYS A 115 5.42 2.33 13.68
CA CYS A 115 6.80 2.64 13.30
C CYS A 115 6.91 4.07 12.77
N ARG A 116 5.92 4.51 11.98
CA ARG A 116 5.89 5.86 11.40
C ARG A 116 5.61 6.92 12.45
N GLY A 117 4.77 6.64 13.44
CA GLY A 117 4.55 7.54 14.58
C GLY A 117 5.77 7.66 15.50
N LEU A 118 6.63 6.64 15.56
CA LEU A 118 7.88 6.65 16.35
C LEU A 118 9.03 7.40 15.68
N LEU A 119 8.97 7.63 14.37
CA LEU A 119 10.09 8.17 13.60
C LEU A 119 9.81 9.61 13.15
N THR A 120 10.81 10.47 13.28
CA THR A 120 10.77 11.85 12.78
C THR A 120 12.10 12.19 12.10
N PHE A 121 12.15 13.23 11.26
CA PHE A 121 13.44 13.66 10.72
C PHE A 121 14.33 14.21 11.83
N ALA A 122 15.62 13.87 11.84
CA ALA A 122 16.51 14.38 12.88
C ALA A 122 16.82 15.87 12.72
N GLU A 123 16.93 16.34 11.47
CA GLU A 123 17.07 17.75 11.14
C GLU A 123 15.68 18.34 10.91
N GLY A 124 15.31 19.38 11.65
CA GLY A 124 14.04 20.08 11.45
C GLY A 124 14.17 21.27 10.49
N LYS A 125 13.04 21.72 9.94
CA LYS A 125 12.96 22.96 9.15
C LYS A 125 11.83 23.86 9.65
N PRO A 126 11.99 25.20 9.61
CA PRO A 126 10.89 26.12 9.87
C PRO A 126 9.68 25.79 8.98
N LEU A 127 8.47 25.91 9.52
CA LEU A 127 7.23 25.66 8.76
C LEU A 127 7.05 26.64 7.61
N GLY A 128 7.52 27.88 7.72
CA GLY A 128 7.30 28.92 6.72
C GLY A 128 5.82 29.19 6.47
N GLU A 129 5.52 29.80 5.33
CA GLU A 129 4.17 30.27 4.99
C GLU A 129 3.16 29.11 4.78
N SER A 130 3.58 28.03 4.11
CA SER A 130 2.68 26.92 3.76
C SER A 130 2.78 25.69 4.68
N GLY A 131 3.82 25.58 5.52
CA GLY A 131 4.06 24.38 6.31
C GLY A 131 2.97 24.09 7.33
N LEU A 132 2.40 25.13 7.98
CA LEU A 132 1.28 24.92 8.90
C LEU A 132 0.05 24.38 8.17
N ARG A 133 -0.24 24.86 6.95
CA ARG A 133 -1.31 24.33 6.09
C ARG A 133 -1.07 22.86 5.78
N TRP A 134 0.14 22.49 5.36
CA TRP A 134 0.48 21.10 5.06
C TRP A 134 0.46 20.18 6.28
N LEU A 135 0.80 20.68 7.46
CA LEU A 135 0.67 19.94 8.72
C LEU A 135 -0.80 19.61 9.02
N LYS A 136 -1.72 20.57 8.81
CA LYS A 136 -3.17 20.34 8.94
C LYS A 136 -3.69 19.36 7.89
N VAL A 137 -3.26 19.51 6.62
CA VAL A 137 -3.62 18.57 5.55
C VAL A 137 -3.16 17.15 5.91
N HIS A 138 -1.93 17.00 6.37
CA HIS A 138 -1.38 15.72 6.81
C HIS A 138 -2.19 15.12 7.96
N LEU A 139 -2.53 15.91 8.99
CA LEU A 139 -3.37 15.47 10.10
C LEU A 139 -4.74 14.95 9.62
N ALA A 140 -5.38 15.67 8.69
CA ALA A 140 -6.64 15.23 8.10
C ALA A 140 -6.49 13.93 7.29
N ASN A 141 -5.40 13.78 6.54
CA ASN A 141 -5.11 12.57 5.76
C ASN A 141 -4.95 11.34 6.67
N VAL A 142 -4.13 11.44 7.72
CA VAL A 142 -3.89 10.33 8.66
C VAL A 142 -5.14 10.02 9.50
N PHE A 143 -6.05 11.00 9.67
CA PHE A 143 -7.37 10.77 10.27
C PHE A 143 -8.30 9.95 9.35
N GLY A 144 -8.15 10.05 8.03
CA GLY A 144 -8.99 9.38 7.04
C GLY A 144 -9.83 10.30 6.16
N ASN A 145 -9.59 11.62 6.20
CA ASN A 145 -10.31 12.63 5.39
C ASN A 145 -9.57 12.99 4.10
N ASP A 146 -9.09 11.99 3.36
CA ASP A 146 -8.26 12.17 2.15
C ASP A 146 -9.08 12.30 0.84
N LYS A 147 -10.42 12.28 0.91
CA LYS A 147 -11.34 12.36 -0.25
C LYS A 147 -12.06 13.70 -0.42
N ILE A 148 -11.66 14.70 0.35
CA ILE A 148 -12.17 16.07 0.28
C ILE A 148 -11.04 17.01 -0.18
N THR A 149 -11.41 18.25 -0.51
CA THR A 149 -10.45 19.28 -0.95
C THR A 149 -9.42 19.57 0.14
N PHE A 150 -8.26 20.12 -0.23
CA PHE A 150 -7.26 20.50 0.77
C PHE A 150 -7.79 21.57 1.74
N GLU A 151 -8.65 22.47 1.27
CA GLU A 151 -9.31 23.50 2.06
C GLU A 151 -10.31 22.88 3.04
N ASP A 152 -11.06 21.87 2.63
CA ASP A 152 -11.93 21.10 3.52
C ASP A 152 -11.14 20.31 4.58
N ARG A 153 -9.95 19.78 4.22
CA ARG A 153 -9.05 19.12 5.17
C ARG A 153 -8.56 20.08 6.25
N VAL A 154 -8.16 21.28 5.85
CA VAL A 154 -7.77 22.35 6.78
C VAL A 154 -8.93 22.71 7.70
N ARG A 155 -10.13 22.93 7.15
CA ARG A 155 -11.34 23.21 7.93
C ARG A 155 -11.70 22.08 8.90
N PHE A 156 -11.54 20.83 8.48
CA PHE A 156 -11.75 19.68 9.36
C PHE A 156 -10.84 19.76 10.60
N VAL A 157 -9.57 20.08 10.43
CA VAL A 157 -8.64 20.24 11.55
C VAL A 157 -9.04 21.42 12.44
N GLU A 158 -9.36 22.57 11.85
CA GLU A 158 -9.78 23.77 12.59
C GLU A 158 -11.03 23.53 13.43
N ASN A 159 -12.02 22.81 12.88
CA ASN A 159 -13.25 22.46 13.59
C ASN A 159 -13.05 21.43 14.72
N ASN A 160 -11.90 20.74 14.76
CA ASN A 160 -11.59 19.72 15.77
C ASN A 160 -10.43 20.13 16.70
N MET A 161 -10.05 21.41 16.72
CA MET A 161 -8.88 21.89 17.49
C MET A 161 -8.94 21.55 18.98
N GLU A 162 -10.12 21.56 19.61
CA GLU A 162 -10.27 21.18 21.02
C GLU A 162 -9.90 19.70 21.26
N HIS A 163 -10.36 18.80 20.38
CA HIS A 163 -10.02 17.37 20.44
C HIS A 163 -8.55 17.10 20.15
N ILE A 164 -7.95 17.89 19.26
CA ILE A 164 -6.54 17.80 18.92
C ILE A 164 -5.67 18.26 20.10
N MET A 165 -6.06 19.36 20.74
CA MET A 165 -5.38 19.88 21.93
C MET A 165 -5.47 18.91 23.11
N ASP A 166 -6.64 18.31 23.34
CA ASP A 166 -6.83 17.25 24.33
C ASP A 166 -5.94 16.03 24.02
N SER A 167 -5.95 15.56 22.77
CA SER A 167 -5.15 14.42 22.33
C SER A 167 -3.65 14.67 22.49
N ALA A 168 -3.16 15.88 22.20
CA ALA A 168 -1.75 16.23 22.35
C ALA A 168 -1.32 16.36 23.83
N SER A 169 -2.19 16.92 24.67
CA SER A 169 -1.87 17.22 26.08
C SER A 169 -2.02 16.01 26.99
N ASN A 170 -3.07 15.20 26.78
CA ASN A 170 -3.37 14.02 27.58
C ASN A 170 -3.75 12.81 26.71
N PRO A 171 -2.78 12.22 25.97
CA PRO A 171 -3.07 11.21 24.94
C PRO A 171 -3.80 9.96 25.43
N LEU A 172 -3.50 9.48 26.65
CA LEU A 172 -4.07 8.25 27.22
C LEU A 172 -5.17 8.53 28.27
N GLY A 173 -5.16 9.68 28.94
CA GLY A 173 -6.14 10.04 29.95
C GLY A 173 -7.30 10.91 29.44
N GLY A 174 -7.18 11.52 28.26
CA GLY A 174 -8.17 12.42 27.68
C GLY A 174 -9.31 11.70 26.96
N GLN A 175 -9.92 12.37 25.98
CA GLN A 175 -11.00 11.84 25.16
C GLN A 175 -10.52 10.81 24.13
N ARG A 176 -9.21 10.73 23.89
CA ARG A 176 -8.55 9.81 22.96
C ARG A 176 -9.15 9.87 21.54
N TRP A 177 -9.48 11.07 21.08
CA TRP A 177 -10.08 11.30 19.76
C TRP A 177 -9.22 10.73 18.63
N TRP A 178 -7.89 10.80 18.78
CA TRP A 178 -6.91 10.22 17.85
C TRP A 178 -7.09 8.72 17.58
N LEU A 179 -7.72 7.94 18.47
CA LEU A 179 -8.02 6.52 18.25
C LEU A 179 -9.06 6.27 17.15
N LYS A 180 -9.82 7.29 16.76
CA LYS A 180 -10.81 7.21 15.69
C LYS A 180 -10.18 7.33 14.30
N ALA A 181 -8.91 7.71 14.22
CA ALA A 181 -8.19 7.90 12.96
C ALA A 181 -7.90 6.57 12.26
N ASP A 182 -7.79 6.60 10.93
CA ASP A 182 -7.28 5.48 10.12
C ASP A 182 -5.83 5.10 10.45
N LYS A 183 -5.06 6.07 10.96
CA LYS A 183 -3.65 5.95 11.38
C LYS A 183 -3.46 6.60 12.76
N PRO A 184 -3.88 5.93 13.85
CA PRO A 184 -3.95 6.54 15.18
C PRO A 184 -2.61 7.12 15.67
N TRP A 185 -1.51 6.38 15.58
CA TRP A 185 -0.22 6.85 16.11
C TRP A 185 0.35 8.01 15.31
N GLN A 186 0.24 7.99 13.98
CA GLN A 186 0.61 9.14 13.15
C GLN A 186 -0.31 10.35 13.41
N CYS A 187 -1.62 10.14 13.61
CA CYS A 187 -2.56 11.20 13.97
C CYS A 187 -2.18 11.86 15.30
N LEU A 188 -1.80 11.08 16.30
CA LEU A 188 -1.33 11.60 17.57
C LEU A 188 -0.02 12.38 17.42
N ALA A 189 0.95 11.85 16.67
CA ALA A 189 2.22 12.53 16.39
C ALA A 189 1.99 13.89 15.70
N ALA A 190 1.12 13.93 14.67
CA ALA A 190 0.74 15.15 13.97
C ALA A 190 -0.05 16.12 14.86
N SER A 191 -0.89 15.63 15.76
CA SER A 191 -1.62 16.46 16.73
C SER A 191 -0.66 17.17 17.67
N ILE A 192 0.33 16.44 18.20
CA ILE A 192 1.36 17.00 19.08
C ILE A 192 2.19 18.07 18.34
N GLU A 193 2.65 17.76 17.13
CA GLU A 193 3.44 18.70 16.32
C GLU A 193 2.66 19.99 16.01
N LEU A 194 1.37 19.87 15.68
CA LEU A 194 0.50 21.01 15.40
C LEU A 194 0.31 21.90 16.62
N ILE A 195 0.07 21.31 17.79
CA ILE A 195 -0.11 22.07 19.03
C ILE A 195 1.20 22.72 19.47
N ASN A 196 2.35 22.05 19.30
CA ASN A 196 3.66 22.66 19.54
C ASN A 196 3.90 23.87 18.63
N ALA A 197 3.54 23.77 17.35
CA ALA A 197 3.63 24.89 16.41
C ALA A 197 2.76 26.08 16.84
N TYR A 198 1.52 25.84 17.29
CA TYR A 198 0.66 26.90 17.83
C TYR A 198 1.21 27.52 19.12
N ASN A 199 1.69 26.69 20.05
CA ASN A 199 2.24 27.13 21.33
C ASN A 199 3.57 27.90 21.21
N SER A 200 4.26 27.80 20.06
CA SER A 200 5.45 28.60 19.77
C SER A 200 5.17 30.11 19.67
N GLY A 201 3.90 30.51 19.50
CA GLY A 201 3.47 31.89 19.30
C GLY A 201 3.70 32.42 17.88
N GLN A 202 4.66 31.86 17.14
CA GLN A 202 4.92 32.18 15.72
C GLN A 202 5.10 30.90 14.90
N PRO A 203 3.99 30.26 14.48
CA PRO A 203 4.03 28.97 13.79
C PRO A 203 4.96 28.91 12.57
N GLU A 204 5.07 29.99 11.79
CA GLU A 204 5.94 30.03 10.59
C GLU A 204 7.43 29.79 10.91
N THR A 205 7.87 30.20 12.10
CA THR A 205 9.27 30.02 12.55
C THR A 205 9.49 28.75 13.34
N TYR A 206 8.43 28.03 13.72
CA TYR A 206 8.52 26.76 14.43
C TYR A 206 9.28 25.73 13.58
N VAL A 207 10.33 25.17 14.15
CA VAL A 207 11.18 24.17 13.49
C VAL A 207 10.52 22.80 13.65
N SER A 208 9.84 22.35 12.59
CA SER A 208 9.16 21.07 12.56
C SER A 208 10.08 19.96 12.04
N THR A 209 9.96 18.79 12.66
CA THR A 209 10.69 17.58 12.26
C THR A 209 9.77 16.54 11.61
N LEU A 210 8.46 16.68 11.78
CA LEU A 210 7.49 15.69 11.32
C LEU A 210 7.53 15.52 9.79
N PRO A 211 7.74 14.29 9.27
CA PRO A 211 7.62 14.02 7.86
C PRO A 211 6.17 14.20 7.38
N ILE A 212 5.99 14.95 6.29
CA ILE A 212 4.69 15.10 5.64
C ILE A 212 4.64 14.22 4.40
N HIS A 213 3.63 13.34 4.35
CA HIS A 213 3.47 12.34 3.31
C HIS A 213 2.59 12.87 2.18
N GLN A 214 2.97 12.57 0.94
CA GLN A 214 2.16 12.73 -0.26
C GLN A 214 2.05 11.36 -0.94
N ASP A 215 0.85 10.82 -1.00
CA ASP A 215 0.61 9.44 -1.44
C ASP A 215 0.01 9.38 -2.84
N GLY A 216 0.52 8.51 -3.71
CA GLY A 216 -0.09 8.21 -4.99
C GLY A 216 -1.46 7.55 -4.82
N SER A 217 -2.49 8.05 -5.51
CA SER A 217 -3.89 7.58 -5.33
C SER A 217 -4.07 6.07 -5.68
N CYS A 218 -3.53 5.66 -6.82
CA CYS A 218 -3.43 4.25 -7.23
C CYS A 218 -2.26 4.12 -8.21
N ASN A 219 -1.04 4.10 -7.68
CA ASN A 219 0.17 4.34 -8.46
C ASN A 219 0.33 3.40 -9.68
N GLY A 220 0.06 2.11 -9.52
CA GLY A 220 0.07 1.17 -10.65
C GLY A 220 -0.85 1.58 -11.81
N LEU A 221 -2.08 2.01 -11.52
CA LEU A 221 -3.01 2.52 -12.54
C LEU A 221 -2.58 3.88 -13.10
N GLN A 222 -1.94 4.75 -12.30
CA GLN A 222 -1.37 6.01 -12.78
C GLN A 222 -0.31 5.74 -13.86
N HIS A 223 0.62 4.82 -13.60
CA HIS A 223 1.63 4.44 -14.60
C HIS A 223 1.00 3.80 -15.84
N TYR A 224 -0.02 2.93 -15.69
CA TYR A 224 -0.69 2.36 -16.86
C TYR A 224 -1.48 3.39 -17.68
N ALA A 225 -2.20 4.29 -17.04
CA ALA A 225 -2.95 5.34 -17.74
C ALA A 225 -2.01 6.27 -18.52
N ALA A 226 -0.84 6.59 -17.96
CA ALA A 226 0.19 7.38 -18.65
C ALA A 226 0.85 6.62 -19.82
N LEU A 227 1.11 5.32 -19.66
CA LEU A 227 1.63 4.47 -20.74
C LEU A 227 0.62 4.30 -21.88
N GLY A 228 -0.65 4.03 -21.55
CA GLY A 228 -1.72 3.78 -22.51
C GLY A 228 -2.36 5.02 -23.10
N GLY A 229 -2.14 6.19 -22.50
CA GLY A 229 -2.81 7.42 -22.90
C GLY A 229 -4.32 7.41 -22.62
N ASP A 230 -4.75 6.67 -21.60
CA ASP A 230 -6.17 6.49 -21.24
C ASP A 230 -6.70 7.73 -20.48
N GLU A 231 -7.33 8.69 -21.16
CA GLU A 231 -7.81 9.92 -20.52
C GLU A 231 -8.83 9.68 -19.39
N MET A 232 -9.83 8.83 -19.63
CA MET A 232 -10.85 8.49 -18.62
C MET A 232 -10.21 7.86 -17.38
N GLY A 233 -9.30 6.90 -17.60
CA GLY A 233 -8.54 6.25 -16.54
C GLY A 233 -7.67 7.25 -15.79
N ALA A 234 -7.01 8.16 -16.50
CA ALA A 234 -6.18 9.22 -15.95
C ALA A 234 -6.96 10.16 -15.02
N ARG A 235 -8.19 10.55 -15.37
CA ARG A 235 -9.07 11.33 -14.47
C ARG A 235 -9.34 10.56 -13.17
N GLN A 236 -9.74 9.29 -13.26
CA GLN A 236 -10.12 8.46 -12.10
C GLN A 236 -8.97 8.23 -11.10
N VAL A 237 -7.73 8.33 -11.55
CA VAL A 237 -6.53 8.16 -10.70
C VAL A 237 -5.79 9.47 -10.44
N ASN A 238 -6.46 10.60 -10.63
CA ASN A 238 -5.98 11.95 -10.33
C ASN A 238 -4.75 12.37 -11.14
N LEU A 239 -4.52 11.81 -12.33
CA LEU A 239 -3.49 12.35 -13.23
C LEU A 239 -3.93 13.70 -13.82
N LEU A 240 -5.23 13.91 -14.03
CA LEU A 240 -5.75 15.15 -14.57
C LEU A 240 -6.29 16.07 -13.47
N PRO A 241 -6.19 17.41 -13.65
CA PRO A 241 -6.71 18.37 -12.70
C PRO A 241 -8.21 18.17 -12.44
N SER A 242 -8.60 18.30 -11.18
CA SER A 242 -9.98 18.20 -10.74
C SER A 242 -10.20 19.08 -9.52
N GLU A 243 -11.42 19.54 -9.30
CA GLU A 243 -11.77 20.35 -8.11
C GLU A 243 -11.69 19.53 -6.82
N ARG A 244 -12.04 18.24 -6.90
CA ARG A 244 -12.03 17.30 -5.79
C ARG A 244 -11.26 16.02 -6.16
N PRO A 245 -10.62 15.37 -5.17
CA PRO A 245 -9.97 14.09 -5.40
C PRO A 245 -10.94 13.07 -5.99
N GLN A 246 -10.54 12.45 -7.09
CA GLN A 246 -11.24 11.31 -7.67
C GLN A 246 -10.90 10.05 -6.86
N ASP A 247 -11.89 9.15 -6.75
CA ASP A 247 -11.76 7.90 -6.04
C ASP A 247 -12.13 6.74 -6.99
N VAL A 248 -11.12 6.22 -7.69
CA VAL A 248 -11.27 5.06 -8.60
C VAL A 248 -12.06 3.90 -7.98
N TYR A 249 -11.93 3.69 -6.67
CA TYR A 249 -12.66 2.63 -5.98
C TYR A 249 -14.16 2.90 -5.96
N SER A 250 -14.60 4.13 -5.67
CA SER A 250 -16.02 4.50 -5.71
C SER A 250 -16.58 4.38 -7.13
N GLY A 251 -15.83 4.83 -8.15
CA GLY A 251 -16.24 4.64 -9.55
C GLY A 251 -16.41 3.17 -9.94
N VAL A 252 -15.52 2.27 -9.47
CA VAL A 252 -15.68 0.83 -9.69
C VAL A 252 -16.88 0.28 -8.89
N VAL A 253 -17.13 0.76 -7.66
CA VAL A 253 -18.33 0.36 -6.89
C VAL A 253 -19.60 0.72 -7.67
N GLU A 254 -19.70 1.93 -8.21
CA GLU A 254 -20.86 2.37 -8.98
C GLU A 254 -21.14 1.44 -10.17
N LEU A 255 -20.10 1.08 -10.93
CA LEU A 255 -20.23 0.13 -12.04
C LEU A 255 -20.64 -1.28 -11.56
N VAL A 256 -20.11 -1.75 -10.43
CA VAL A 256 -20.47 -3.04 -9.84
C VAL A 256 -21.91 -3.03 -9.34
N VAL A 257 -22.36 -1.95 -8.70
CA VAL A 257 -23.72 -1.77 -8.19
C VAL A 257 -24.71 -1.71 -9.36
N ARG A 258 -24.39 -0.97 -10.42
CA ARG A 258 -25.23 -0.96 -11.63
C ARG A 258 -25.42 -2.35 -12.22
N ARG A 259 -24.33 -3.12 -12.37
CA ARG A 259 -24.39 -4.52 -12.84
C ARG A 259 -25.21 -5.40 -11.90
N LEU A 260 -25.09 -5.20 -10.58
CA LEU A 260 -25.91 -5.89 -9.57
C LEU A 260 -27.39 -5.58 -9.73
N GLU A 261 -27.75 -4.31 -9.93
CA GLU A 261 -29.14 -3.89 -10.13
C GLU A 261 -29.73 -4.48 -11.41
N ASP A 262 -28.97 -4.43 -12.52
CA ASP A 262 -29.38 -5.03 -13.80
C ASP A 262 -29.57 -6.56 -13.67
N ASP A 263 -28.62 -7.27 -13.08
CA ASP A 263 -28.72 -8.72 -12.88
C ASP A 263 -29.83 -9.10 -11.89
N ALA A 264 -30.03 -8.30 -10.84
CA ALA A 264 -31.11 -8.50 -9.88
C ALA A 264 -32.50 -8.33 -10.54
N ALA A 265 -32.64 -7.34 -11.43
CA ALA A 265 -33.85 -7.13 -12.23
C ALA A 265 -34.08 -8.28 -13.22
N ASN A 266 -33.01 -8.89 -13.74
CA ASN A 266 -33.06 -10.06 -14.61
C ASN A 266 -33.24 -11.40 -13.87
N GLY A 267 -33.47 -11.38 -12.54
CA GLY A 267 -33.78 -12.57 -11.75
C GLY A 267 -32.56 -13.38 -11.26
N VAL A 268 -31.36 -12.80 -11.28
CA VAL A 268 -30.16 -13.45 -10.72
C VAL A 268 -30.22 -13.41 -9.19
N GLU A 269 -30.51 -14.54 -8.55
CA GLU A 269 -30.72 -14.63 -7.08
C GLU A 269 -29.57 -14.04 -6.26
N ILE A 270 -28.31 -14.33 -6.62
CA ILE A 270 -27.17 -13.84 -5.86
C ILE A 270 -27.02 -12.32 -5.95
N ALA A 271 -27.40 -11.72 -7.07
CA ALA A 271 -27.37 -10.27 -7.25
C ALA A 271 -28.41 -9.60 -6.35
N GLN A 272 -29.63 -10.16 -6.29
CA GLN A 272 -30.70 -9.69 -5.40
C GLN A 272 -30.27 -9.74 -3.92
N ARG A 273 -29.60 -10.81 -3.50
CA ARG A 273 -29.10 -10.97 -2.12
C ARG A 273 -27.94 -10.02 -1.78
N LEU A 274 -27.25 -9.48 -2.78
CA LEU A 274 -26.10 -8.58 -2.64
C LEU A 274 -26.46 -7.09 -2.71
N LEU A 275 -27.66 -6.74 -3.15
CA LEU A 275 -28.13 -5.35 -3.19
C LEU A 275 -27.98 -4.69 -1.80
N GLY A 276 -27.41 -3.48 -1.78
CA GLY A 276 -27.15 -2.72 -0.55
C GLY A 276 -26.04 -3.27 0.36
N LYS A 277 -25.33 -4.34 -0.05
CA LYS A 277 -24.25 -4.96 0.78
C LYS A 277 -22.83 -4.65 0.30
N VAL A 278 -22.70 -4.10 -0.90
CA VAL A 278 -21.41 -3.77 -1.53
C VAL A 278 -21.07 -2.30 -1.27
N ASP A 279 -19.83 -2.04 -0.88
CA ASP A 279 -19.29 -0.69 -0.79
C ASP A 279 -17.79 -0.68 -1.14
N ARG A 280 -17.18 0.50 -1.04
CA ARG A 280 -15.75 0.72 -1.30
C ARG A 280 -14.84 -0.26 -0.55
N LYS A 281 -15.12 -0.54 0.73
CA LYS A 281 -14.26 -1.40 1.57
C LYS A 281 -14.23 -2.84 1.03
N VAL A 282 -15.33 -3.32 0.47
CA VAL A 282 -15.44 -4.69 -0.08
C VAL A 282 -14.55 -4.90 -1.30
N ILE A 283 -14.43 -3.90 -2.19
CA ILE A 283 -13.71 -4.07 -3.46
C ILE A 283 -12.32 -3.42 -3.48
N LYS A 284 -12.02 -2.51 -2.55
CA LYS A 284 -10.78 -1.71 -2.52
C LYS A 284 -9.52 -2.55 -2.73
N GLN A 285 -9.37 -3.63 -1.96
CA GLN A 285 -8.19 -4.49 -2.05
C GLN A 285 -8.07 -5.18 -3.41
N THR A 286 -9.18 -5.63 -3.97
CA THR A 286 -9.22 -6.28 -5.28
C THR A 286 -8.82 -5.33 -6.40
N VAL A 287 -9.37 -4.10 -6.40
CA VAL A 287 -9.02 -3.08 -7.40
C VAL A 287 -7.54 -2.72 -7.31
N MET A 288 -7.04 -2.46 -6.09
CA MET A 288 -5.65 -2.11 -5.84
C MET A 288 -4.67 -3.22 -6.23
N THR A 289 -5.02 -4.49 -6.04
CA THR A 289 -4.13 -5.62 -6.38
C THR A 289 -4.30 -6.15 -7.80
N SER A 290 -5.36 -5.78 -8.52
CA SER A 290 -5.62 -6.24 -9.89
C SER A 290 -4.56 -5.81 -10.90
N VAL A 291 -4.09 -4.56 -10.79
CA VAL A 291 -2.98 -4.07 -11.61
C VAL A 291 -1.66 -4.78 -11.33
N TYR A 292 -1.56 -5.41 -10.16
CA TYR A 292 -0.38 -6.15 -9.74
C TYR A 292 -0.45 -7.65 -10.07
N GLY A 293 -1.36 -8.05 -10.95
CA GLY A 293 -1.48 -9.42 -11.44
C GLY A 293 -2.20 -10.37 -10.49
N VAL A 294 -3.08 -9.86 -9.61
CA VAL A 294 -3.95 -10.74 -8.80
C VAL A 294 -4.77 -11.65 -9.71
N THR A 295 -4.80 -12.94 -9.38
CA THR A 295 -5.63 -13.89 -10.12
C THR A 295 -7.09 -13.80 -9.67
N PHE A 296 -8.01 -14.31 -10.48
CA PHE A 296 -9.42 -14.43 -10.10
C PHE A 296 -9.63 -15.11 -8.74
N ILE A 297 -8.86 -16.17 -8.46
CA ILE A 297 -8.91 -16.90 -7.20
C ILE A 297 -8.49 -16.00 -6.03
N GLY A 298 -7.41 -15.23 -6.21
CA GLY A 298 -6.92 -14.28 -5.21
C GLY A 298 -7.92 -13.15 -4.96
N ALA A 299 -8.46 -12.53 -6.02
CA ALA A 299 -9.49 -11.50 -5.94
C ALA A 299 -10.74 -11.98 -5.20
N ARG A 300 -11.24 -13.18 -5.54
CA ARG A 300 -12.37 -13.80 -4.86
C ARG A 300 -12.11 -13.95 -3.36
N GLN A 301 -10.91 -14.42 -2.98
CA GLN A 301 -10.55 -14.57 -1.57
C GLN A 301 -10.47 -13.24 -0.82
N GLN A 302 -9.95 -12.19 -1.46
CA GLN A 302 -9.91 -10.85 -0.87
C GLN A 302 -11.32 -10.31 -0.60
N ILE A 303 -12.22 -10.44 -1.58
CA ILE A 303 -13.63 -10.04 -1.42
C ILE A 303 -14.32 -10.89 -0.35
N GLU A 304 -14.08 -12.20 -0.33
CA GLU A 304 -14.62 -13.10 0.69
C GLU A 304 -14.23 -12.64 2.11
N ASN A 305 -12.95 -12.31 2.32
CA ASN A 305 -12.48 -11.80 3.60
C ASN A 305 -13.16 -10.46 3.96
N ALA A 306 -13.25 -9.53 3.01
CA ALA A 306 -13.89 -8.23 3.24
C ALA A 306 -15.41 -8.34 3.52
N LEU A 307 -16.09 -9.33 2.92
CA LEU A 307 -17.49 -9.63 3.20
C LEU A 307 -17.68 -10.27 4.59
N LYS A 308 -16.77 -11.17 5.00
CA LYS A 308 -16.77 -11.77 6.34
C LYS A 308 -16.61 -10.72 7.42
N ASP A 309 -15.68 -9.79 7.25
CA ASP A 309 -15.44 -8.69 8.21
C ASP A 309 -16.67 -7.81 8.43
N LYS A 310 -17.57 -7.75 7.44
CA LYS A 310 -18.83 -7.01 7.54
C LYS A 310 -19.98 -7.77 8.18
N GLY A 311 -19.95 -9.11 8.15
CA GLY A 311 -21.04 -9.95 8.67
C GLY A 311 -22.40 -9.76 7.99
N LYS A 312 -22.45 -9.23 6.76
CA LYS A 312 -23.72 -8.92 6.03
C LYS A 312 -24.18 -10.02 5.06
N VAL A 313 -23.37 -11.05 4.85
CA VAL A 313 -23.63 -12.17 3.93
C VAL A 313 -23.55 -13.47 4.71
N SER A 314 -24.49 -14.38 4.47
CA SER A 314 -24.50 -15.71 5.11
C SER A 314 -23.29 -16.54 4.65
N ASP A 315 -22.84 -17.47 5.49
CA ASP A 315 -21.72 -18.35 5.16
C ASP A 315 -22.00 -19.21 3.91
N ASP A 316 -23.25 -19.63 3.72
CA ASP A 316 -23.69 -20.42 2.56
C ASP A 316 -23.57 -19.66 1.23
N ASP A 317 -23.90 -18.36 1.23
CA ASP A 317 -23.84 -17.51 0.04
C ASP A 317 -22.45 -16.93 -0.20
N MET A 318 -21.56 -16.98 0.80
CA MET A 318 -20.27 -16.30 0.79
C MET A 318 -19.41 -16.64 -0.43
N PHE A 319 -19.38 -17.91 -0.84
CA PHE A 319 -18.61 -18.35 -2.00
C PHE A 319 -19.18 -17.80 -3.31
N LEU A 320 -20.51 -17.87 -3.48
CA LEU A 320 -21.19 -17.37 -4.68
C LEU A 320 -21.12 -15.84 -4.76
N ALA A 321 -21.33 -15.16 -3.64
CA ALA A 321 -21.22 -13.71 -3.49
C ALA A 321 -19.83 -13.20 -3.89
N SER A 322 -18.78 -13.77 -3.29
CA SER A 322 -17.40 -13.38 -3.58
C SER A 322 -17.02 -13.67 -5.04
N ARG A 323 -17.50 -14.78 -5.62
CA ARG A 323 -17.28 -15.12 -7.04
C ARG A 323 -17.96 -14.12 -7.97
N TYR A 324 -19.22 -13.79 -7.71
CA TYR A 324 -19.98 -12.83 -8.51
C TYR A 324 -19.29 -11.46 -8.47
N LEU A 325 -19.02 -10.94 -7.28
CA LEU A 325 -18.38 -9.63 -7.10
C LEU A 325 -16.98 -9.57 -7.71
N ALA A 326 -16.18 -10.64 -7.64
CA ALA A 326 -14.89 -10.68 -8.32
C ALA A 326 -15.05 -10.54 -9.84
N THR A 327 -16.02 -11.24 -10.43
CA THR A 327 -16.31 -11.19 -11.87
C THR A 327 -16.75 -9.79 -12.30
N SER A 328 -17.70 -9.20 -11.56
CA SER A 328 -18.19 -7.85 -11.83
C SER A 328 -17.09 -6.81 -11.65
N THR A 329 -16.28 -6.91 -10.61
CA THR A 329 -15.15 -5.99 -10.34
C THR A 329 -14.13 -6.02 -11.48
N PHE A 330 -13.70 -7.20 -11.95
CA PHE A 330 -12.77 -7.27 -13.10
C PHE A 330 -13.36 -6.70 -14.38
N SER A 331 -14.66 -6.90 -14.59
CA SER A 331 -15.34 -6.37 -15.77
C SER A 331 -15.43 -4.85 -15.73
N SER A 332 -15.71 -4.27 -14.56
CA SER A 332 -15.72 -2.81 -14.34
C SER A 332 -14.32 -2.20 -14.49
N ILE A 333 -13.27 -2.85 -13.97
CA ILE A 333 -11.88 -2.40 -14.18
C ILE A 333 -11.52 -2.42 -15.67
N LYS A 334 -11.92 -3.48 -16.39
CA LYS A 334 -11.65 -3.61 -17.83
C LYS A 334 -12.34 -2.50 -18.64
N GLU A 335 -13.56 -2.12 -18.24
CA GLU A 335 -14.32 -1.03 -18.87
C GLU A 335 -13.67 0.33 -18.64
N MET A 336 -13.15 0.58 -17.43
CA MET A 336 -12.55 1.86 -17.04
C MET A 336 -11.10 2.04 -17.53
N PHE A 337 -10.36 0.95 -17.74
CA PHE A 337 -8.92 0.96 -18.07
C PHE A 337 -8.60 0.03 -19.25
N SER A 338 -9.13 0.35 -20.42
CA SER A 338 -8.94 -0.44 -21.65
C SER A 338 -7.49 -0.47 -22.12
N GLY A 339 -6.81 0.69 -22.23
CA GLY A 339 -5.41 0.76 -22.66
C GLY A 339 -4.47 0.06 -21.68
N ALA A 340 -4.66 0.26 -20.37
CA ALA A 340 -3.96 -0.51 -19.34
C ALA A 340 -4.07 -2.03 -19.55
N ARG A 341 -5.27 -2.52 -19.89
CA ARG A 341 -5.53 -3.95 -20.13
C ARG A 341 -4.83 -4.47 -21.38
N GLU A 342 -4.82 -3.68 -22.45
CA GLU A 342 -4.12 -4.01 -23.69
C GLU A 342 -2.62 -4.10 -23.44
N ILE A 343 -2.03 -3.13 -22.73
CA ILE A 343 -0.61 -3.14 -22.36
C ILE A 343 -0.29 -4.35 -21.47
N MET A 344 -1.09 -4.62 -20.43
CA MET A 344 -0.89 -5.80 -19.58
C MET A 344 -0.93 -7.12 -20.37
N THR A 345 -1.81 -7.19 -21.37
CA THR A 345 -1.93 -8.36 -22.25
C THR A 345 -0.72 -8.48 -23.16
N TRP A 346 -0.31 -7.38 -23.81
CA TRP A 346 0.88 -7.31 -24.65
C TRP A 346 2.15 -7.72 -23.87
N LEU A 347 2.37 -7.17 -22.67
CA LEU A 347 3.48 -7.56 -21.80
C LEU A 347 3.42 -9.07 -21.50
N SER A 348 2.25 -9.60 -21.13
CA SER A 348 2.07 -11.03 -20.84
C SER A 348 2.38 -11.92 -22.05
N ASP A 349 2.01 -11.49 -23.25
CA ASP A 349 2.23 -12.24 -24.48
C ASP A 349 3.71 -12.23 -24.87
N CYS A 350 4.38 -11.08 -24.79
CA CYS A 350 5.85 -10.99 -24.94
C CYS A 350 6.58 -11.90 -23.95
N ALA A 351 6.20 -11.87 -22.67
CA ALA A 351 6.79 -12.73 -21.66
C ALA A 351 6.57 -14.23 -21.95
N THR A 352 5.41 -14.58 -22.49
CA THR A 352 5.10 -15.96 -22.89
C THR A 352 5.99 -16.43 -24.03
N LEU A 353 6.20 -15.59 -25.05
CA LEU A 353 7.07 -15.90 -26.18
C LEU A 353 8.52 -16.11 -25.74
N ILE A 354 9.03 -15.23 -24.88
CA ILE A 354 10.39 -15.32 -24.31
C ILE A 354 10.55 -16.60 -23.49
N ALA A 355 9.62 -16.85 -22.57
CA ALA A 355 9.72 -17.99 -21.66
C ALA A 355 9.52 -19.35 -22.35
N LYS A 356 8.81 -19.41 -23.49
CA LYS A 356 8.72 -20.63 -24.32
C LYS A 356 10.05 -21.02 -24.94
N GLN A 357 10.98 -20.07 -25.13
CA GLN A 357 12.36 -20.33 -25.57
C GLN A 357 13.28 -20.73 -24.39
N GLY A 358 12.73 -20.96 -23.20
CA GLY A 358 13.50 -21.35 -22.01
C GLY A 358 14.34 -20.21 -21.42
N LYS A 359 14.11 -18.96 -21.81
CA LYS A 359 14.83 -17.77 -21.34
C LYS A 359 13.98 -16.96 -20.36
N PRO A 360 14.57 -16.34 -19.32
CA PRO A 360 13.85 -15.43 -18.44
C PRO A 360 13.58 -14.10 -19.15
N VAL A 361 12.54 -13.39 -18.74
CA VAL A 361 12.27 -12.02 -19.21
C VAL A 361 13.27 -11.05 -18.57
N THR A 362 13.88 -10.20 -19.40
CA THR A 362 14.85 -9.20 -19.00
C THR A 362 14.53 -7.86 -19.67
N TRP A 363 14.77 -6.75 -18.97
CA TRP A 363 14.64 -5.40 -19.50
C TRP A 363 15.60 -4.47 -18.79
N VAL A 364 15.72 -3.23 -19.26
CA VAL A 364 16.51 -2.18 -18.63
C VAL A 364 15.58 -1.03 -18.30
N THR A 365 15.60 -0.52 -17.08
CA THR A 365 14.79 0.64 -16.70
C THR A 365 15.30 1.92 -17.38
N PRO A 366 14.51 3.00 -17.44
CA PRO A 366 14.98 4.28 -17.99
C PRO A 366 16.21 4.88 -17.27
N MET A 367 16.50 4.43 -16.05
CA MET A 367 17.73 4.80 -15.32
C MET A 367 18.92 3.86 -15.57
N GLY A 368 18.79 2.91 -16.51
CA GLY A 368 19.87 1.99 -16.86
C GLY A 368 20.01 0.78 -15.93
N LEU A 369 19.04 0.50 -15.05
CA LEU A 369 19.06 -0.68 -14.17
C LEU A 369 18.65 -1.93 -14.98
N PRO A 370 19.52 -2.93 -15.18
CA PRO A 370 19.12 -4.19 -15.77
C PRO A 370 18.29 -5.02 -14.79
N VAL A 371 17.12 -5.46 -15.23
CA VAL A 371 16.19 -6.27 -14.44
C VAL A 371 16.02 -7.64 -15.09
N VAL A 372 16.05 -8.69 -14.26
CA VAL A 372 15.85 -10.10 -14.67
C VAL A 372 14.80 -10.74 -13.79
N GLN A 373 13.81 -11.40 -14.39
CA GLN A 373 12.82 -12.16 -13.63
C GLN A 373 13.39 -13.49 -13.14
N PRO A 374 13.44 -13.75 -11.81
CA PRO A 374 14.09 -14.93 -11.25
C PRO A 374 13.22 -16.21 -11.32
N TYR A 375 12.06 -16.16 -11.99
CA TYR A 375 11.07 -17.23 -11.89
C TYR A 375 11.49 -18.48 -12.66
N ARG A 376 11.98 -19.47 -11.92
CA ARG A 376 12.30 -20.81 -12.40
C ARG A 376 11.37 -21.85 -11.77
N THR A 377 11.29 -23.02 -12.41
CA THR A 377 10.53 -24.16 -11.90
C THR A 377 11.29 -24.70 -10.70
N LYS A 378 10.63 -24.75 -9.54
CA LYS A 378 11.25 -25.31 -8.34
C LYS A 378 11.78 -26.70 -8.65
N GLY A 379 13.02 -26.98 -8.24
CA GLY A 379 13.53 -28.35 -8.26
C GLY A 379 12.57 -29.23 -7.47
N LYS A 380 12.19 -30.40 -8.01
CA LYS A 380 11.27 -31.36 -7.36
C LYS A 380 11.82 -31.98 -6.06
N GLN A 381 12.92 -31.48 -5.49
CA GLN A 381 13.67 -32.16 -4.44
C GLN A 381 13.80 -31.27 -3.20
N THR A 382 12.69 -31.10 -2.49
CA THR A 382 12.75 -30.91 -1.04
C THR A 382 12.87 -32.31 -0.42
N GLN A 383 14.05 -32.65 0.11
CA GLN A 383 14.22 -33.88 0.88
C GLN A 383 13.93 -33.58 2.34
N THR A 384 12.87 -34.18 2.89
CA THR A 384 12.62 -34.11 4.32
C THR A 384 13.37 -35.24 5.00
N VAL A 385 14.37 -34.91 5.81
CA VAL A 385 15.03 -35.83 6.71
C VAL A 385 14.25 -35.83 8.03
N VAL A 386 13.50 -36.90 8.28
CA VAL A 386 12.81 -37.11 9.55
C VAL A 386 13.83 -37.57 10.58
N THR A 387 13.95 -36.85 11.69
CA THR A 387 14.78 -37.23 12.84
C THR A 387 13.89 -37.55 14.04
N ALA A 388 14.47 -38.10 15.11
CA ALA A 388 13.74 -38.38 16.35
C ALA A 388 13.19 -37.12 17.06
N LEU A 389 13.70 -35.93 16.73
CA LEU A 389 13.35 -34.65 17.39
C LEU A 389 12.61 -33.66 16.47
N GLN A 390 12.87 -33.72 15.17
CA GLN A 390 12.35 -32.76 14.20
C GLN A 390 12.43 -33.27 12.75
N ASN A 391 11.71 -32.60 11.86
CA ASN A 391 11.82 -32.82 10.42
C ASN A 391 12.70 -31.73 9.80
N VAL A 392 13.84 -32.10 9.21
CA VAL A 392 14.74 -31.19 8.52
C VAL A 392 14.42 -31.21 7.02
N MET A 393 13.91 -30.11 6.47
CA MET A 393 13.69 -29.97 5.03
C MET A 393 14.95 -29.44 4.35
N LEU A 394 15.60 -30.29 3.55
CA LEU A 394 16.69 -29.93 2.65
C LEU A 394 16.09 -29.42 1.35
N VAL A 395 16.25 -28.13 1.08
CA VAL A 395 15.88 -27.52 -0.21
C VAL A 395 17.13 -27.54 -1.10
N LYS A 396 17.15 -28.38 -2.15
CA LYS A 396 18.20 -28.31 -3.17
C LYS A 396 18.15 -26.95 -3.86
N GLU A 397 19.33 -26.39 -4.15
CA GLU A 397 19.52 -25.02 -4.66
C GLU A 397 18.52 -24.61 -5.76
N GLU A 398 17.82 -23.51 -5.52
CA GLU A 398 17.12 -22.76 -6.55
C GLU A 398 18.14 -21.89 -7.31
N ASN A 399 18.84 -22.47 -8.29
CA ASN A 399 19.87 -21.77 -9.05
C ASN A 399 19.52 -21.59 -10.54
N ASP A 400 20.38 -20.89 -11.28
CA ASP A 400 20.13 -20.49 -12.67
C ASP A 400 20.10 -21.64 -13.69
N SER A 401 20.45 -22.86 -13.28
CA SER A 401 20.34 -24.06 -14.11
C SER A 401 18.89 -24.56 -14.26
N LEU A 402 17.98 -24.15 -13.38
CA LEU A 402 16.61 -24.65 -13.38
C LEU A 402 15.81 -24.11 -14.57
N PRO A 403 14.92 -24.92 -15.18
CA PRO A 403 14.07 -24.47 -16.28
C PRO A 403 13.21 -23.28 -15.89
N VAL A 404 13.03 -22.33 -16.80
CA VAL A 404 12.20 -21.14 -16.60
C VAL A 404 10.74 -21.54 -16.33
N ASN A 405 10.10 -20.89 -15.37
CA ASN A 405 8.68 -21.10 -15.10
C ASN A 405 7.82 -20.16 -15.96
N THR A 406 7.39 -20.65 -17.13
CA THR A 406 6.62 -19.88 -18.11
C THR A 406 5.38 -19.21 -17.52
N ARG A 407 4.65 -19.92 -16.64
CA ARG A 407 3.43 -19.38 -16.03
C ARG A 407 3.75 -18.16 -15.15
N LYS A 408 4.75 -18.29 -14.27
CA LYS A 408 5.14 -17.18 -13.37
C LYS A 408 5.75 -16.01 -14.13
N GLN A 409 6.60 -16.27 -15.13
CA GLN A 409 7.17 -15.21 -15.97
C GLN A 409 6.06 -14.38 -16.63
N ARG A 410 5.09 -15.06 -17.26
CA ARG A 410 3.93 -14.41 -17.88
C ARG A 410 3.14 -13.56 -16.89
N THR A 411 2.70 -14.14 -15.78
CA THR A 411 1.78 -13.44 -14.86
C THR A 411 2.46 -12.33 -14.06
N ALA A 412 3.77 -12.42 -13.84
CA ALA A 412 4.51 -11.47 -13.04
C ALA A 412 5.19 -10.36 -13.86
N PHE A 413 5.29 -10.48 -15.19
CA PHE A 413 5.94 -9.45 -15.99
C PHE A 413 5.23 -8.09 -15.99
N PRO A 414 3.90 -8.00 -16.25
CA PRO A 414 3.21 -6.72 -16.16
C PRO A 414 3.40 -5.99 -14.81
N PRO A 415 3.18 -6.62 -13.63
CA PRO A 415 3.42 -5.94 -12.36
C PRO A 415 4.88 -5.56 -12.15
N ASN A 416 5.82 -6.42 -12.52
CA ASN A 416 7.23 -6.15 -12.28
C ASN A 416 7.76 -5.01 -13.17
N TYR A 417 7.25 -4.90 -14.39
CA TYR A 417 7.59 -3.79 -15.28
C TYR A 417 7.10 -2.45 -14.71
N VAL A 418 5.83 -2.38 -14.30
CA VAL A 418 5.29 -1.15 -13.67
C VAL A 418 5.99 -0.83 -12.36
N HIS A 419 6.31 -1.85 -11.53
CA HIS A 419 7.15 -1.66 -10.34
C HIS A 419 8.52 -1.06 -10.63
N SER A 420 9.12 -1.41 -11.76
CA SER A 420 10.39 -0.82 -12.15
C SER A 420 10.25 0.63 -12.63
N LEU A 421 9.10 1.01 -13.19
CA LEU A 421 8.80 2.38 -13.59
C LEU A 421 8.46 3.27 -12.38
N ASP A 422 7.68 2.76 -11.41
CA ASP A 422 7.41 3.51 -10.18
C ASP A 422 8.68 3.73 -9.35
N SER A 423 9.55 2.72 -9.30
CA SER A 423 10.86 2.84 -8.68
C SER A 423 11.74 3.87 -9.39
N THR A 424 11.70 3.88 -10.73
CA THR A 424 12.42 4.88 -11.53
C THR A 424 11.89 6.28 -11.26
N HIS A 425 10.57 6.47 -11.22
CA HIS A 425 9.95 7.76 -10.88
C HIS A 425 10.34 8.23 -9.48
N MET A 426 10.29 7.33 -8.50
CA MET A 426 10.68 7.61 -7.12
C MET A 426 12.16 8.01 -7.01
N MET A 427 13.06 7.31 -7.70
CA MET A 427 14.50 7.62 -7.68
C MET A 427 14.83 8.94 -8.39
N LEU A 428 14.23 9.19 -9.55
CA LEU A 428 14.40 10.47 -10.26
C LEU A 428 13.88 11.64 -9.41
N THR A 429 12.73 11.46 -8.77
CA THR A 429 12.17 12.47 -7.84
C THR A 429 13.12 12.70 -6.67
N ALA A 430 13.69 11.65 -6.09
CA ALA A 430 14.66 11.77 -5.00
C ALA A 430 15.92 12.56 -5.41
N LEU A 431 16.45 12.32 -6.62
CA LEU A 431 17.60 13.04 -7.16
C LEU A 431 17.30 14.53 -7.34
N GLN A 432 16.16 14.86 -7.96
CA GLN A 432 15.75 16.24 -8.20
C GLN A 432 15.43 16.98 -6.88
N CYS A 433 14.80 16.31 -5.92
CA CYS A 433 14.60 16.85 -4.57
C CYS A 433 15.94 17.13 -3.88
N HIS A 434 16.92 16.24 -4.03
CA HIS A 434 18.25 16.44 -3.46
C HIS A 434 18.97 17.66 -4.07
N GLU A 435 18.92 17.82 -5.40
CA GLU A 435 19.44 18.99 -6.10
C GLU A 435 18.77 20.29 -5.65
N ALA A 436 17.47 20.24 -5.34
CA ALA A 436 16.72 21.36 -4.79
C ALA A 436 16.91 21.59 -3.27
N GLY A 437 17.74 20.79 -2.59
CA GLY A 437 18.03 20.95 -1.16
C GLY A 437 16.92 20.45 -0.22
N LEU A 438 16.05 19.54 -0.69
CA LEU A 438 14.98 18.94 0.08
C LEU A 438 15.45 17.67 0.80
N THR A 439 14.94 17.49 2.03
CA THR A 439 14.93 16.19 2.69
C THR A 439 13.86 15.33 2.01
N TYR A 440 14.23 14.15 1.53
CA TYR A 440 13.33 13.25 0.83
C TYR A 440 13.44 11.84 1.40
N ALA A 441 12.31 11.28 1.83
CA ALA A 441 12.17 9.87 2.15
C ALA A 441 11.00 9.31 1.34
N SER A 442 10.94 7.98 1.17
CA SER A 442 9.82 7.36 0.47
C SER A 442 9.49 5.97 1.00
N VAL A 443 8.22 5.60 0.84
CA VAL A 443 7.71 4.24 0.97
C VAL A 443 7.10 3.87 -0.38
N HIS A 444 7.94 3.47 -1.33
CA HIS A 444 7.57 3.23 -2.73
C HIS A 444 6.83 4.44 -3.35
N ASP A 445 5.51 4.44 -3.39
CA ASP A 445 4.60 5.43 -3.97
C ASP A 445 4.08 6.48 -2.97
N SER A 446 4.73 6.59 -1.82
CA SER A 446 4.47 7.60 -0.77
C SER A 446 5.74 8.43 -0.56
N TYR A 447 5.70 9.73 -0.87
CA TYR A 447 6.86 10.62 -0.88
C TYR A 447 6.80 11.61 0.27
N TRP A 448 7.89 11.71 1.04
CA TRP A 448 7.91 12.41 2.32
C TRP A 448 8.95 13.52 2.32
N THR A 449 8.59 14.67 2.87
CA THR A 449 9.50 15.81 3.05
C THR A 449 9.05 16.65 4.26
N HIS A 450 9.76 17.74 4.57
CA HIS A 450 9.32 18.69 5.59
C HIS A 450 8.06 19.44 5.13
N ALA A 451 7.22 19.85 6.08
CA ALA A 451 5.99 20.57 5.75
C ALA A 451 6.21 21.82 4.88
N SER A 452 7.31 22.55 5.09
CA SER A 452 7.68 23.74 4.31
C SER A 452 8.12 23.46 2.88
N SER A 453 8.43 22.20 2.54
CA SER A 453 8.93 21.83 1.22
C SER A 453 7.98 20.96 0.40
N VAL A 454 6.76 20.71 0.90
CA VAL A 454 5.77 19.87 0.20
C VAL A 454 5.40 20.44 -1.17
N ASP A 455 5.18 21.75 -1.29
CA ASP A 455 4.83 22.39 -2.56
C ASP A 455 5.93 22.20 -3.62
N THR A 456 7.19 22.34 -3.21
CA THR A 456 8.35 22.16 -4.09
C THR A 456 8.51 20.69 -4.50
N MET A 457 8.39 19.75 -3.55
CA MET A 457 8.41 18.31 -3.85
C MET A 457 7.29 17.92 -4.81
N ASN A 458 6.09 18.47 -4.61
CA ASN A 458 4.92 18.23 -5.43
C ASN A 458 5.09 18.75 -6.87
N HIS A 459 5.79 19.86 -7.08
CA HIS A 459 6.17 20.31 -8.42
C HIS A 459 7.19 19.36 -9.07
N ILE A 460 8.24 18.99 -8.33
CA ILE A 460 9.31 18.10 -8.80
C ILE A 460 8.75 16.72 -9.18
N LEU A 461 7.91 16.12 -8.34
CA LEU A 461 7.37 14.77 -8.58
C LEU A 461 6.49 14.73 -9.83
N ARG A 462 5.68 15.77 -10.08
CA ARG A 462 4.81 15.85 -11.26
C ARG A 462 5.64 15.99 -12.52
N ARG A 463 6.59 16.92 -12.52
CA ARG A 463 7.51 17.12 -13.64
C ARG A 463 8.27 15.84 -13.97
N THR A 464 8.84 15.18 -12.97
CA THR A 464 9.59 13.94 -13.14
C THR A 464 8.72 12.82 -13.72
N PHE A 465 7.44 12.72 -13.31
CA PHE A 465 6.50 11.76 -13.88
C PHE A 465 6.22 12.05 -15.36
N VAL A 466 5.99 13.32 -15.71
CA VAL A 466 5.78 13.75 -17.11
C VAL A 466 7.01 13.46 -17.94
N ASP A 467 8.21 13.80 -17.47
CA ASP A 467 9.47 13.58 -18.19
C ASP A 467 9.74 12.08 -18.41
N LEU A 468 9.39 11.23 -17.44
CA LEU A 468 9.49 9.77 -17.55
C LEU A 468 8.55 9.20 -18.63
N HIS A 469 7.26 9.54 -18.58
CA HIS A 469 6.25 8.97 -19.48
C HIS A 469 6.17 9.66 -20.85
N SER A 470 6.89 10.78 -21.02
CA SER A 470 7.10 11.41 -22.33
C SER A 470 8.09 10.64 -23.20
N GLN A 471 8.86 9.71 -22.61
CA GLN A 471 9.74 8.79 -23.35
C GLN A 471 8.93 7.65 -24.00
N PRO A 472 9.42 7.07 -25.11
CA PRO A 472 8.74 5.97 -25.80
C PRO A 472 8.98 4.61 -25.10
N LEU A 473 8.59 4.51 -23.83
CA LEU A 473 8.96 3.40 -22.92
C LEU A 473 8.64 2.00 -23.45
N LEU A 474 7.46 1.80 -24.08
CA LEU A 474 7.06 0.50 -24.61
C LEU A 474 7.77 0.15 -25.93
N ASP A 475 8.07 1.15 -26.75
CA ASP A 475 8.87 0.97 -27.97
C ASP A 475 10.32 0.64 -27.65
N ASP A 476 10.91 1.32 -26.65
CA ASP A 476 12.25 1.03 -26.15
C ASP A 476 12.33 -0.40 -25.56
N LEU A 477 11.28 -0.83 -24.85
CA LEU A 477 11.16 -2.20 -24.36
C LEU A 477 11.07 -3.21 -25.52
N LEU A 478 10.27 -2.93 -26.55
CA LEU A 478 10.17 -3.80 -27.73
C LEU A 478 11.51 -3.87 -28.48
N ALA A 479 12.20 -2.75 -28.63
CA ALA A 479 13.54 -2.69 -29.24
C ALA A 479 14.55 -3.50 -28.43
N HIS A 480 14.50 -3.41 -27.08
CA HIS A 480 15.29 -4.26 -26.20
C HIS A 480 14.99 -5.74 -26.43
N PHE A 481 13.72 -6.15 -26.46
CA PHE A 481 13.35 -7.55 -26.69
C PHE A 481 13.81 -8.10 -28.03
N LYS A 482 13.66 -7.33 -29.12
CA LYS A 482 14.14 -7.73 -30.46
C LYS A 482 15.67 -7.94 -30.49
N ARG A 483 16.42 -7.13 -29.76
CA ARG A 483 17.89 -7.25 -29.64
C ARG A 483 18.31 -8.42 -28.75
N THR A 484 17.68 -8.60 -27.60
CA THR A 484 18.06 -9.61 -26.59
C THR A 484 17.59 -11.02 -26.97
N TYR A 485 16.48 -11.14 -27.70
CA TYR A 485 15.88 -12.42 -28.10
C TYR A 485 15.74 -12.51 -29.63
N PRO A 486 16.86 -12.56 -30.37
CA PRO A 486 16.81 -12.69 -31.82
C PRO A 486 16.11 -14.01 -32.19
N GLY A 487 15.19 -13.95 -33.16
CA GLY A 487 14.40 -15.09 -33.62
C GLY A 487 13.00 -15.23 -33.01
N ILE A 488 12.60 -14.33 -32.10
CA ILE A 488 11.21 -14.21 -31.64
C ILE A 488 10.53 -13.08 -32.41
N GLU A 489 9.39 -13.38 -33.02
CA GLU A 489 8.49 -12.36 -33.58
C GLU A 489 7.56 -11.84 -32.48
N PHE A 490 7.75 -10.58 -32.10
CA PHE A 490 6.97 -9.93 -31.06
C PHE A 490 5.78 -9.15 -31.64
N PRO A 491 4.62 -9.15 -30.97
CA PRO A 491 3.49 -8.31 -31.38
C PRO A 491 3.84 -6.82 -31.33
N PRO A 492 3.23 -5.97 -32.18
CA PRO A 492 3.45 -4.53 -32.14
C PRO A 492 2.98 -3.94 -30.81
N VAL A 493 3.58 -2.79 -30.43
CA VAL A 493 3.17 -2.04 -29.25
C VAL A 493 1.71 -1.57 -29.42
N PRO A 494 0.85 -1.67 -28.39
CA PRO A 494 -0.49 -1.11 -28.42
C PRO A 494 -0.47 0.40 -28.71
N PRO A 495 -1.42 0.94 -29.50
CA PRO A 495 -1.46 2.37 -29.78
C PRO A 495 -1.67 3.17 -28.48
N LYS A 496 -0.96 4.28 -28.35
CA LYS A 496 -1.14 5.24 -27.26
C LYS A 496 -2.34 6.14 -27.55
N GLY A 497 -3.21 6.34 -26.57
CA GLY A 497 -4.33 7.28 -26.64
C GLY A 497 -3.90 8.76 -26.55
N ASP A 498 -4.90 9.64 -26.50
CA ASP A 498 -4.73 11.09 -26.68
C ASP A 498 -4.47 11.90 -25.38
N LEU A 499 -4.19 11.23 -24.26
CA LEU A 499 -3.90 11.90 -22.99
C LEU A 499 -2.72 12.88 -23.10
N ASP A 500 -2.98 14.17 -22.86
CA ASP A 500 -1.92 15.17 -22.69
C ASP A 500 -1.27 15.06 -21.31
N LEU A 501 -0.08 14.45 -21.28
CA LEU A 501 0.70 14.29 -20.05
C LEU A 501 1.05 15.63 -19.39
N LYS A 502 1.10 16.75 -20.13
CA LYS A 502 1.45 18.05 -19.55
C LYS A 502 0.41 18.56 -18.55
N GLU A 503 -0.85 18.13 -18.68
CA GLU A 503 -1.90 18.49 -17.72
C GLU A 503 -1.61 17.97 -16.30
N ILE A 504 -0.81 16.91 -16.17
CA ILE A 504 -0.43 16.31 -14.88
C ILE A 504 0.30 17.29 -13.98
N ILE A 505 1.04 18.24 -14.56
CA ILE A 505 1.76 19.30 -13.82
C ILE A 505 0.79 20.11 -12.94
N ASN A 506 -0.45 20.27 -13.40
CA ASN A 506 -1.47 21.05 -12.73
C ASN A 506 -2.42 20.20 -11.89
N SER A 507 -2.16 18.89 -11.71
CA SER A 507 -3.06 18.01 -10.94
C SER A 507 -2.74 18.03 -9.44
N PRO A 508 -3.53 18.73 -8.60
CA PRO A 508 -3.25 18.86 -7.18
C PRO A 508 -3.29 17.51 -6.45
N TYR A 509 -4.18 16.60 -6.86
CA TYR A 509 -4.48 15.34 -6.16
C TYR A 509 -3.76 14.11 -6.72
N PHE A 510 -2.85 14.28 -7.68
CA PHE A 510 -2.03 13.19 -8.23
C PHE A 510 -1.31 12.41 -7.11
N PHE A 511 -0.65 13.16 -6.23
CA PHE A 511 -0.10 12.75 -4.95
C PHE A 511 -0.70 13.70 -3.89
N GLN A 512 -1.26 13.18 -2.79
CA GLN A 512 -2.05 13.99 -1.85
C GLN A 512 -2.05 13.50 -0.41
#